data_AF-A0A958XA33-F1
#
_entry.id   AF-A0A958XA33-F1
#
_cell.length_a   1.000
_cell.length_b   1.000
_cell.length_c   1.000
_cell.angle_alpha   90.00
_cell.angle_beta   90.00
_cell.angle_gamma   90.00
#
_symmetry.space_group_name_H-M   'P 1'
#
loop_
_entity.id
_entity.type
_entity.pdbx_description
1 polymer ?
#
loop_
_entity_poly.entity_id
_entity_poly.type
_entity_poly.pdbx_seq_one_letter_code
_entity_poly.pdbx_strand_id
1 'polypeptide(L)'
;MMSFIRVLLALIALAIILPNCSTNDIPPRILIFSKTEAYRHDCIPVATAALRKLCYENGIAVDTSEDGADFNAKNLKRYQAVVFLCTTGDVLDPAQETDFERYIQAGGGYVGIHSATDTEYGWTWYGGLSGGYFQNHPAQQDARLVIEDHDHPATKFLPGDEWTRFDEWYNLKDLNPNVNVLLSIDESSYQGGTMCQDSSKKTCHPMSWYHNYDGGRAFYTALGHTKESYSENFFLQHLLGGIKYAIGSKKRLNYSACRTPELPDPTRFTKTVLANELTEPMELDMFPNGKVMFIERRGNIKQFDPATGLVTIIYKMPVYSREEDGLMGFAIDPNYSKNHWIYLYYSPEGKESVNRLSRFVYIGDTLDVASETMILEVGVQRQECCHTGGSIEFDGEGRLYLSTGDNTNPFASNGFSPSDERPGRSAWDAQKSSSNTNDLRGKILRIKVHDDGSYTCPAGNLFTDKDLVIEDHLMPEGTRGRPEIYVMGCRNPFRISYDSRRKLLFWGEVGPDAGEPDTSRGPAG
;
A
#
# COMPACT_ATOMS: atom_id res chain seq x y z
N MET A 1 89.23 -5.79 -10.72
CA MET A 1 87.82 -5.69 -11.17
C MET A 1 86.92 -6.70 -10.43
N MET A 2 87.07 -6.80 -9.09
CA MET A 2 86.48 -7.85 -8.25
C MET A 2 85.71 -7.28 -7.04
N SER A 3 85.38 -5.98 -7.05
CA SER A 3 84.70 -5.32 -5.93
C SER A 3 83.28 -4.80 -6.25
N PHE A 4 82.79 -4.97 -7.49
CA PHE A 4 81.49 -4.45 -7.90
C PHE A 4 80.37 -5.51 -7.96
N ILE A 5 80.69 -6.80 -7.84
CA ILE A 5 79.72 -7.90 -7.96
C ILE A 5 79.14 -8.34 -6.61
N ARG A 6 79.76 -7.99 -5.47
CA ARG A 6 79.26 -8.38 -4.14
C ARG A 6 78.23 -7.43 -3.52
N VAL A 7 78.11 -6.19 -4.02
CA VAL A 7 77.12 -5.22 -3.52
C VAL A 7 75.77 -5.34 -4.26
N LEU A 8 75.77 -5.83 -5.50
CA LEU A 8 74.54 -5.99 -6.28
C LEU A 8 73.71 -7.22 -5.88
N LEU A 9 74.34 -8.24 -5.27
CA LEU A 9 73.64 -9.44 -4.77
C LEU A 9 73.08 -9.27 -3.34
N ALA A 10 73.54 -8.28 -2.58
CA ALA A 10 73.00 -7.97 -1.25
C ALA A 10 71.74 -7.07 -1.30
N LEU A 11 71.52 -6.35 -2.41
CA LEU A 11 70.33 -5.51 -2.61
C LEU A 11 69.17 -6.25 -3.30
N ILE A 12 69.39 -7.44 -3.86
CA ILE A 12 68.33 -8.29 -4.44
C ILE A 12 67.80 -9.32 -3.43
N ALA A 13 68.55 -9.62 -2.37
CA ALA A 13 68.12 -10.54 -1.30
C ALA A 13 67.28 -9.87 -0.19
N LEU A 14 67.03 -8.55 -0.26
CA LEU A 14 66.24 -7.79 0.71
C LEU A 14 64.98 -7.17 0.09
N ALA A 15 64.41 -7.79 -0.95
CA ALA A 15 63.20 -7.34 -1.64
C ALA A 15 62.08 -8.39 -1.72
N ILE A 16 62.16 -9.48 -0.94
CA ILE A 16 61.13 -10.54 -0.95
C ILE A 16 60.77 -10.96 0.48
N ILE A 17 60.36 -10.01 1.33
CA ILE A 17 59.38 -10.24 2.40
C ILE A 17 58.62 -8.92 2.61
N LEU A 18 57.90 -8.47 1.57
CA LEU A 18 56.71 -7.68 1.86
C LEU A 18 55.67 -8.71 2.27
N PRO A 19 55.11 -8.67 3.50
CA PRO A 19 53.89 -9.39 3.74
C PRO A 19 52.91 -8.90 2.67
N ASN A 20 52.32 -9.82 1.92
CA ASN A 20 51.08 -9.53 1.21
C ASN A 20 50.17 -8.92 2.27
N CYS A 21 50.05 -7.59 2.28
CA CYS A 21 48.86 -6.94 2.77
C CYS A 21 47.77 -7.47 1.85
N SER A 22 47.20 -8.63 2.22
CA SER A 22 45.87 -8.99 1.80
C SER A 22 45.05 -7.74 1.99
N THR A 23 44.45 -7.26 0.90
CA THR A 23 43.35 -6.31 0.96
C THR A 23 42.54 -6.63 2.20
N ASN A 24 42.43 -5.68 3.14
CA ASN A 24 41.53 -5.81 4.29
C ASN A 24 40.15 -6.13 3.70
N ASP A 25 39.80 -7.42 3.62
CA ASP A 25 38.58 -7.89 3.02
C ASP A 25 37.51 -7.52 4.04
N ILE A 26 36.96 -6.30 3.88
CA ILE A 26 35.95 -5.77 4.80
C ILE A 26 34.85 -6.82 4.86
N PRO A 27 34.56 -7.38 6.05
CA PRO A 27 33.61 -8.48 6.15
C PRO A 27 32.27 -8.02 5.59
N PRO A 28 31.55 -8.88 4.83
CA PRO A 28 30.21 -8.55 4.37
C PRO A 28 29.36 -8.20 5.59
N ARG A 29 28.51 -7.18 5.44
CA ARG A 29 27.63 -6.72 6.50
C ARG A 29 26.19 -7.01 6.12
N ILE A 30 25.38 -7.44 7.08
CA ILE A 30 23.94 -7.60 6.93
C ILE A 30 23.19 -6.74 7.97
N LEU A 31 21.95 -6.41 7.65
CA LEU A 31 21.00 -5.82 8.58
C LEU A 31 19.98 -6.90 8.96
N ILE A 32 19.81 -7.18 10.24
CA ILE A 32 18.68 -7.97 10.74
C ILE A 32 17.59 -6.98 11.16
N PHE A 33 16.45 -7.04 10.47
CA PHE A 33 15.28 -6.21 10.69
C PHE A 33 14.13 -7.05 11.23
N SER A 34 13.57 -6.65 12.38
CA SER A 34 12.53 -7.41 13.09
C SER A 34 11.35 -6.57 13.57
N LYS A 35 11.05 -5.48 12.84
CA LYS A 35 9.86 -4.66 13.11
C LYS A 35 8.58 -5.45 12.85
N THR A 36 7.56 -5.24 13.67
CA THR A 36 6.25 -5.88 13.56
C THR A 36 5.16 -4.83 13.79
N GLU A 37 4.18 -4.75 12.90
CA GLU A 37 2.98 -3.90 13.01
C GLU A 37 1.71 -4.76 13.20
N ALA A 38 1.89 -6.09 13.32
CA ALA A 38 0.85 -7.06 13.68
C ALA A 38 1.38 -8.03 14.76
N TYR A 39 1.16 -9.35 14.60
CA TYR A 39 1.57 -10.33 15.61
C TYR A 39 3.09 -10.32 15.83
N ARG A 40 3.51 -10.24 17.11
CA ARG A 40 4.92 -10.25 17.49
C ARG A 40 5.34 -11.62 17.97
N HIS A 41 6.31 -12.21 17.29
CA HIS A 41 6.83 -13.54 17.61
C HIS A 41 7.78 -13.50 18.82
N ASP A 42 7.51 -14.34 19.81
CA ASP A 42 8.32 -14.47 21.03
C ASP A 42 9.76 -14.94 20.79
N CYS A 43 10.05 -15.53 19.62
CA CYS A 43 11.38 -16.02 19.26
C CYS A 43 12.35 -14.91 18.84
N ILE A 44 11.86 -13.71 18.45
CA ILE A 44 12.67 -12.62 17.87
C ILE A 44 13.94 -12.32 18.69
N PRO A 45 13.91 -12.16 20.03
CA PRO A 45 15.13 -11.87 20.81
C PRO A 45 16.16 -13.01 20.77
N VAL A 46 15.70 -14.26 20.87
CA VAL A 46 16.57 -15.46 20.85
C VAL A 46 17.16 -15.66 19.46
N ALA A 47 16.31 -15.53 18.43
CA ALA A 47 16.68 -15.60 17.03
C ALA A 47 17.74 -14.56 16.64
N THR A 48 17.53 -13.31 17.05
CA THR A 48 18.47 -12.22 16.79
C THR A 48 19.83 -12.50 17.42
N ALA A 49 19.86 -12.97 18.68
CA ALA A 49 21.11 -13.33 19.36
C ALA A 49 21.84 -14.48 18.66
N ALA A 50 21.10 -15.53 18.27
CA ALA A 50 21.65 -16.69 17.58
C ALA A 50 22.22 -16.32 16.20
N LEU A 51 21.48 -15.53 15.40
CA LEU A 51 21.93 -15.06 14.09
C LEU A 51 23.16 -14.16 14.18
N ARG A 52 23.22 -13.25 15.17
CA ARG A 52 24.41 -12.41 15.42
C ARG A 52 25.64 -13.26 15.72
N LYS A 53 25.50 -14.26 16.59
CA LYS A 53 26.58 -15.20 16.93
C LYS A 53 27.01 -16.00 15.71
N LEU A 54 26.05 -16.60 15.00
CA LEU A 54 26.27 -17.39 13.79
C LEU A 54 27.02 -16.60 12.70
N CYS A 55 26.61 -15.35 12.46
CA CYS A 55 27.24 -14.46 11.50
C CYS A 55 28.67 -14.06 11.94
N TYR A 56 28.85 -13.70 13.22
CA TYR A 56 30.16 -13.36 13.77
C TYR A 56 31.16 -14.52 13.61
N GLU A 57 30.75 -15.74 13.96
CA GLU A 57 31.55 -16.96 13.80
C GLU A 57 31.88 -17.29 12.34
N ASN A 58 31.16 -16.70 11.39
CA ASN A 58 31.35 -16.86 9.94
C ASN A 58 31.90 -15.61 9.25
N GLY A 59 32.43 -14.64 10.00
CA GLY A 59 33.06 -13.44 9.44
C GLY A 59 32.09 -12.49 8.71
N ILE A 60 30.83 -12.45 9.16
CA ILE A 60 29.78 -11.56 8.66
C ILE A 60 29.47 -10.54 9.76
N ALA A 61 29.59 -9.25 9.44
CA ALA A 61 29.20 -8.17 10.35
C ALA A 61 27.67 -8.02 10.37
N VAL A 62 27.11 -7.71 11.53
CA VAL A 62 25.65 -7.61 11.72
C VAL A 62 25.29 -6.33 12.45
N ASP A 63 24.37 -5.57 11.86
CA ASP A 63 23.59 -4.55 12.57
C ASP A 63 22.16 -5.08 12.76
N THR A 64 21.46 -4.61 13.80
CA THR A 64 20.06 -5.00 14.09
C THR A 64 19.19 -3.77 14.21
N SER A 65 17.97 -3.81 13.69
CA SER A 65 17.01 -2.70 13.80
C SER A 65 15.56 -3.18 13.87
N GLU A 66 14.72 -2.37 14.50
CA GLU A 66 13.25 -2.46 14.44
C GLU A 66 12.66 -1.13 13.92
N ASP A 67 13.50 -0.22 13.40
CA ASP A 67 13.11 1.10 12.91
C ASP A 67 13.06 1.12 11.38
N GLY A 68 11.87 1.38 10.82
CA GLY A 68 11.69 1.52 9.37
C GLY A 68 12.53 2.66 8.78
N ALA A 69 12.89 3.68 9.56
CA ALA A 69 13.72 4.78 9.10
C ALA A 69 15.13 4.34 8.65
N ASP A 70 15.59 3.14 9.04
CA ASP A 70 16.83 2.55 8.53
C ASP A 70 16.75 2.12 7.05
N PHE A 71 15.55 2.01 6.49
CA PHE A 71 15.30 1.70 5.07
C PHE A 71 15.39 2.98 4.23
N ASN A 72 16.60 3.52 4.17
CA ASN A 72 16.93 4.63 3.28
C ASN A 72 18.19 4.33 2.46
N ALA A 73 18.32 4.96 1.29
CA ALA A 73 19.42 4.71 0.36
C ALA A 73 20.81 4.95 0.97
N LYS A 74 20.94 5.85 1.96
CA LYS A 74 22.22 6.13 2.63
C LYS A 74 22.65 4.97 3.53
N ASN A 75 21.71 4.39 4.27
CA ASN A 75 21.99 3.30 5.19
C ASN A 75 22.08 1.95 4.46
N LEU A 76 21.15 1.65 3.55
CA LEU A 76 21.06 0.36 2.84
C LEU A 76 22.31 0.03 2.02
N LYS A 77 23.03 1.05 1.53
CA LYS A 77 24.32 0.92 0.81
C LYS A 77 25.42 0.18 1.59
N ARG A 78 25.29 0.04 2.90
CA ARG A 78 26.25 -0.63 3.78
C ARG A 78 26.10 -2.14 3.81
N TYR A 79 24.96 -2.67 3.37
CA TYR A 79 24.56 -4.06 3.63
C TYR A 79 24.53 -4.88 2.35
N GLN A 80 25.12 -6.08 2.37
CA GLN A 80 25.06 -7.00 1.24
C GLN A 80 23.79 -7.85 1.23
N ALA A 81 23.14 -8.00 2.39
CA ALA A 81 21.81 -8.54 2.50
C ALA A 81 21.04 -7.90 3.67
N VAL A 82 19.72 -7.87 3.58
CA VAL A 82 18.81 -7.53 4.67
C VAL A 82 18.01 -8.79 5.02
N VAL A 83 17.96 -9.11 6.31
CA VAL A 83 17.20 -10.22 6.89
C VAL A 83 15.92 -9.65 7.49
N PHE A 84 14.76 -10.07 6.97
CA PHE A 84 13.46 -9.84 7.58
C PHE A 84 13.19 -11.01 8.52
N LEU A 85 13.43 -10.78 9.82
CA LEU A 85 13.32 -11.78 10.86
C LEU A 85 11.96 -11.66 11.55
N CYS A 86 11.04 -12.56 11.21
CA CYS A 86 9.70 -12.62 11.79
C CYS A 86 8.96 -11.27 11.82
N THR A 87 9.11 -10.48 10.74
CA THR A 87 8.34 -9.24 10.53
C THR A 87 6.87 -9.58 10.28
N THR A 88 5.95 -8.67 10.60
CA THR A 88 4.51 -8.86 10.34
C THR A 88 3.84 -7.51 10.09
N GLY A 89 2.80 -7.48 9.25
CA GLY A 89 2.06 -6.26 8.92
C GLY A 89 2.73 -5.36 7.87
N ASP A 90 2.37 -4.09 7.88
CA ASP A 90 2.87 -3.04 6.95
C ASP A 90 3.98 -2.25 7.65
N VAL A 91 5.23 -2.64 7.44
CA VAL A 91 6.36 -2.21 8.28
C VAL A 91 7.17 -1.08 7.66
N LEU A 92 7.05 -0.86 6.34
CA LEU A 92 7.74 0.18 5.58
C LEU A 92 6.75 1.18 4.95
N ASP A 93 7.02 2.47 5.10
CA ASP A 93 6.26 3.49 4.38
C ASP A 93 6.63 3.53 2.87
N PRO A 94 5.86 4.22 2.01
CA PRO A 94 6.13 4.26 0.56
C PRO A 94 7.52 4.77 0.14
N ALA A 95 8.17 5.60 0.98
CA ALA A 95 9.53 6.06 0.72
C ALA A 95 10.56 4.98 1.06
N GLN A 96 10.34 4.27 2.16
CA GLN A 96 11.15 3.14 2.59
C GLN A 96 11.00 1.96 1.62
N GLU A 97 9.79 1.66 1.16
CA GLU A 97 9.52 0.71 0.07
C GLU A 97 10.37 1.04 -1.16
N THR A 98 10.29 2.29 -1.64
CA THR A 98 11.02 2.77 -2.82
C THR A 98 12.53 2.57 -2.68
N ASP A 99 13.10 2.90 -1.54
CA ASP A 99 14.53 2.73 -1.29
C ASP A 99 14.93 1.26 -1.16
N PHE A 100 14.02 0.40 -0.68
CA PHE A 100 14.23 -1.04 -0.64
C PHE A 100 14.14 -1.70 -2.02
N GLU A 101 13.21 -1.29 -2.90
CA GLU A 101 13.21 -1.73 -4.31
C GLU A 101 14.54 -1.41 -4.97
N ARG A 102 14.99 -0.15 -4.81
CA ARG A 102 16.25 0.32 -5.38
C ARG A 102 17.43 -0.46 -4.83
N TYR A 103 17.44 -0.76 -3.53
CA TYR A 103 18.45 -1.61 -2.90
C TYR A 103 18.54 -3.00 -3.54
N ILE A 104 17.40 -3.68 -3.71
CA ILE A 104 17.34 -5.00 -4.36
C ILE A 104 17.78 -4.89 -5.84
N GLN A 105 17.29 -3.89 -6.57
CA GLN A 105 17.67 -3.64 -7.97
C GLN A 105 19.17 -3.36 -8.14
N ALA A 106 19.80 -2.76 -7.14
CA ALA A 106 21.24 -2.51 -7.12
C ALA A 106 22.07 -3.79 -6.85
N GLY A 107 21.42 -4.93 -6.60
CA GLY A 107 22.06 -6.22 -6.35
C GLY A 107 22.07 -6.67 -4.88
N GLY A 108 21.31 -5.98 -4.03
CA GLY A 108 21.12 -6.32 -2.62
C GLY A 108 20.49 -7.70 -2.42
N GLY A 109 20.82 -8.33 -1.30
CA GLY A 109 20.25 -9.62 -0.90
C GLY A 109 19.04 -9.45 0.03
N TYR A 110 18.08 -10.36 -0.08
CA TYR A 110 16.96 -10.49 0.83
C TYR A 110 16.96 -11.88 1.46
N VAL A 111 16.69 -11.93 2.77
CA VAL A 111 16.43 -13.17 3.51
C VAL A 111 15.16 -12.98 4.31
N GLY A 112 14.10 -13.71 3.98
CA GLY A 112 12.88 -13.76 4.80
C GLY A 112 12.88 -15.01 5.69
N ILE A 113 12.55 -14.84 6.97
CA ILE A 113 12.44 -15.93 7.94
C ILE A 113 11.04 -15.91 8.55
N HIS A 114 10.38 -17.07 8.52
CA HIS A 114 9.07 -17.34 9.09
C HIS A 114 8.01 -16.33 8.60
N SER A 115 7.51 -15.47 9.48
CA SER A 115 6.44 -14.51 9.19
C SER A 115 6.82 -13.38 8.24
N ALA A 116 8.02 -13.37 7.68
CA ALA A 116 8.37 -12.43 6.60
C ALA A 116 7.39 -12.50 5.40
N THR A 117 6.65 -13.59 5.20
CA THR A 117 5.55 -13.67 4.22
C THR A 117 4.21 -13.11 4.71
N ASP A 118 4.07 -12.82 6.01
CA ASP A 118 2.97 -12.10 6.65
C ASP A 118 3.27 -10.58 6.73
N THR A 119 4.02 -10.05 5.77
CA THR A 119 4.49 -8.66 5.74
C THR A 119 4.15 -8.04 4.37
N GLU A 120 3.79 -6.75 4.34
CA GLU A 120 3.61 -5.95 3.11
C GLU A 120 2.57 -6.50 2.10
N TYR A 121 1.38 -6.87 2.58
CA TYR A 121 0.30 -7.40 1.71
C TYR A 121 -0.18 -6.43 0.62
N GLY A 122 -0.11 -5.11 0.88
CA GLY A 122 -0.50 -4.08 -0.07
C GLY A 122 0.52 -3.86 -1.20
N TRP A 123 1.73 -4.38 -1.02
CA TRP A 123 2.87 -4.12 -1.91
C TRP A 123 3.24 -5.37 -2.69
N THR A 124 2.54 -5.59 -3.80
CA THR A 124 2.70 -6.78 -4.66
C THR A 124 4.14 -7.06 -5.13
N TRP A 125 4.97 -6.02 -5.24
CA TRP A 125 6.40 -6.19 -5.54
C TRP A 125 7.12 -6.95 -4.42
N TYR A 126 6.82 -6.68 -3.15
CA TYR A 126 7.35 -7.44 -2.02
C TYR A 126 6.90 -8.91 -2.07
N GLY A 127 5.63 -9.18 -2.39
CA GLY A 127 5.15 -10.56 -2.59
C GLY A 127 5.95 -11.34 -3.64
N GLY A 128 6.40 -10.65 -4.70
CA GLY A 128 7.32 -11.25 -5.68
C GLY A 128 8.73 -11.49 -5.13
N LEU A 129 9.23 -10.60 -4.28
CA LEU A 129 10.53 -10.71 -3.60
C LEU A 129 10.53 -11.85 -2.57
N SER A 130 9.55 -11.88 -1.67
CA SER A 130 9.37 -12.95 -0.68
C SER A 130 9.09 -14.29 -1.38
N GLY A 131 8.39 -14.26 -2.52
CA GLY A 131 8.00 -15.42 -3.31
C GLY A 131 6.63 -15.98 -2.96
N GLY A 132 5.86 -15.30 -2.11
CA GLY A 132 4.49 -15.64 -1.72
C GLY A 132 4.04 -14.89 -0.47
N TYR A 133 2.78 -15.10 -0.08
CA TYR A 133 2.21 -14.51 1.14
C TYR A 133 1.69 -15.58 2.09
N PHE A 134 1.70 -15.26 3.38
CA PHE A 134 1.05 -16.05 4.41
C PHE A 134 -0.46 -16.11 4.17
N GLN A 135 -1.08 -17.26 4.46
CA GLN A 135 -2.52 -17.43 4.42
C GLN A 135 -3.09 -17.83 5.78
N ASN A 136 -2.56 -18.89 6.38
CA ASN A 136 -2.88 -19.36 7.73
C ASN A 136 -1.87 -20.42 8.18
N HIS A 137 -1.99 -20.92 9.40
CA HIS A 137 -1.21 -22.06 9.91
C HIS A 137 -2.08 -22.92 10.85
N PRO A 138 -1.78 -24.23 11.01
CA PRO A 138 -2.35 -25.06 12.07
C PRO A 138 -1.58 -24.88 13.38
N ALA A 139 -1.90 -25.71 14.38
CA ALA A 139 -1.13 -25.77 15.62
C ALA A 139 0.32 -26.25 15.35
N GLN A 140 1.25 -25.77 16.17
CA GLN A 140 2.64 -26.23 16.18
C GLN A 140 2.71 -27.74 16.43
N GLN A 141 3.46 -28.45 15.60
CA GLN A 141 3.56 -29.90 15.64
C GLN A 141 4.81 -30.38 14.87
N ASP A 142 5.20 -31.63 15.07
CA ASP A 142 6.21 -32.26 14.23
C ASP A 142 5.69 -32.46 12.81
N ALA A 143 6.55 -32.19 11.83
CA ALA A 143 6.30 -32.53 10.43
C ALA A 143 7.59 -32.94 9.74
N ARG A 144 7.44 -33.66 8.63
CA ARG A 144 8.54 -34.11 7.79
C ARG A 144 8.71 -33.16 6.61
N LEU A 145 9.86 -32.51 6.55
CA LEU A 145 10.29 -31.73 5.38
C LEU A 145 10.99 -32.66 4.39
N VAL A 146 10.76 -32.45 3.10
CA VAL A 146 11.45 -33.12 2.00
C VAL A 146 12.49 -32.16 1.42
N ILE A 147 13.72 -32.65 1.22
CA ILE A 147 14.80 -31.88 0.60
C ILE A 147 14.68 -32.00 -0.92
N GLU A 148 14.41 -30.88 -1.60
CA GLU A 148 14.20 -30.86 -3.06
C GLU A 148 15.49 -30.55 -3.84
N ASP A 149 16.45 -29.85 -3.20
CA ASP A 149 17.75 -29.47 -3.76
C ASP A 149 18.85 -29.77 -2.74
N HIS A 150 19.75 -30.70 -3.06
CA HIS A 150 20.87 -31.11 -2.21
C HIS A 150 22.18 -30.37 -2.50
N ASP A 151 22.22 -29.51 -3.53
CA ASP A 151 23.44 -28.79 -3.93
C ASP A 151 23.50 -27.40 -3.30
N HIS A 152 22.35 -26.80 -3.00
CA HIS A 152 22.27 -25.45 -2.47
C HIS A 152 22.93 -25.31 -1.08
N PRO A 153 23.66 -24.21 -0.77
CA PRO A 153 24.33 -24.02 0.51
C PRO A 153 23.43 -24.10 1.76
N ALA A 154 22.12 -23.84 1.60
CA ALA A 154 21.14 -23.90 2.68
C ALA A 154 20.64 -25.32 2.99
N THR A 155 20.94 -26.32 2.15
CA THR A 155 20.38 -27.67 2.28
C THR A 155 21.42 -28.78 2.13
N LYS A 156 22.56 -28.53 1.48
CA LYS A 156 23.60 -29.54 1.20
C LYS A 156 24.22 -30.26 2.39
N PHE A 157 24.04 -29.72 3.61
CA PHE A 157 24.54 -30.33 4.85
C PHE A 157 23.49 -31.22 5.52
N LEU A 158 22.23 -31.17 5.08
CA LEU A 158 21.17 -32.01 5.62
C LEU A 158 21.42 -33.48 5.23
N PRO A 159 21.30 -34.43 6.17
CA PRO A 159 21.51 -35.83 5.88
C PRO A 159 20.26 -36.44 5.22
N GLY A 160 20.44 -37.09 4.07
CA GLY A 160 19.36 -37.77 3.37
C GLY A 160 18.29 -36.83 2.80
N ASP A 161 17.15 -37.40 2.43
CA ASP A 161 16.09 -36.74 1.65
C ASP A 161 14.97 -36.13 2.52
N GLU A 162 15.01 -36.37 3.84
CA GLU A 162 13.96 -35.96 4.77
C GLU A 162 14.54 -35.32 6.04
N TRP A 163 13.88 -34.27 6.54
CA TRP A 163 14.21 -33.60 7.79
C TRP A 163 12.96 -33.37 8.64
N THR A 164 12.81 -34.18 9.69
CA THR A 164 11.71 -34.04 10.65
C THR A 164 12.06 -33.08 11.77
N ARG A 165 11.14 -32.18 12.11
CA ARG A 165 11.30 -31.22 13.21
C ARG A 165 9.95 -30.65 13.65
N PHE A 166 9.95 -30.00 14.82
CA PHE A 166 8.78 -29.32 15.42
C PHE A 166 8.83 -27.81 15.13
N ASP A 167 7.76 -27.26 14.55
CA ASP A 167 7.62 -25.83 14.26
C ASP A 167 6.14 -25.46 14.00
N GLU A 168 5.90 -24.23 13.58
CA GLU A 168 4.62 -23.76 13.00
C GLU A 168 4.67 -23.77 11.46
N TRP A 169 3.71 -24.45 10.81
CA TRP A 169 3.74 -24.71 9.36
C TRP A 169 2.77 -23.82 8.59
N TYR A 170 3.28 -22.99 7.69
CA TYR A 170 2.45 -22.04 6.95
C TYR A 170 1.78 -22.66 5.74
N ASN A 171 0.47 -22.46 5.62
CA ASN A 171 -0.20 -22.45 4.32
C ASN A 171 0.02 -21.08 3.68
N LEU A 172 0.35 -21.09 2.39
CA LEU A 172 0.77 -19.91 1.64
C LEU A 172 -0.19 -19.67 0.46
N LYS A 173 -0.30 -18.41 0.05
CA LYS A 173 -1.05 -17.97 -1.13
C LYS A 173 -0.16 -17.14 -2.06
N ASP A 174 -0.61 -16.98 -3.29
CA ASP A 174 0.04 -16.13 -4.31
C ASP A 174 1.53 -16.47 -4.54
N LEU A 175 1.87 -17.77 -4.47
CA LEU A 175 3.23 -18.25 -4.66
C LEU A 175 3.75 -17.91 -6.05
N ASN A 176 4.97 -17.39 -6.10
CA ASN A 176 5.67 -17.17 -7.35
C ASN A 176 6.08 -18.54 -7.95
N PRO A 177 5.58 -18.91 -9.15
CA PRO A 177 5.85 -20.22 -9.72
C PRO A 177 7.29 -20.40 -10.21
N ASN A 178 8.10 -19.33 -10.25
CA ASN A 178 9.47 -19.34 -10.76
C ASN A 178 10.53 -19.42 -9.65
N VAL A 179 10.13 -19.71 -8.41
CA VAL A 179 11.07 -19.93 -7.31
C VAL A 179 11.73 -21.30 -7.43
N ASN A 180 12.96 -21.41 -6.95
CA ASN A 180 13.66 -22.69 -6.84
C ASN A 180 13.42 -23.24 -5.42
N VAL A 181 12.57 -24.27 -5.33
CA VAL A 181 12.20 -24.87 -4.04
C VAL A 181 13.38 -25.65 -3.47
N LEU A 182 13.68 -25.40 -2.20
CA LEU A 182 14.74 -26.07 -1.43
C LEU A 182 14.16 -27.14 -0.50
N LEU A 183 13.06 -26.80 0.17
CA LEU A 183 12.35 -27.66 1.10
C LEU A 183 10.87 -27.61 0.77
N SER A 184 10.22 -28.77 0.74
CA SER A 184 8.76 -28.90 0.78
C SER A 184 8.34 -29.61 2.08
N ILE A 185 7.06 -29.58 2.44
CA ILE A 185 6.53 -30.29 3.61
C ILE A 185 5.59 -31.40 3.17
N ASP A 186 5.70 -32.56 3.81
CA ASP A 186 4.81 -33.69 3.58
C ASP A 186 3.52 -33.53 4.41
N GLU A 187 2.43 -33.14 3.75
CA GLU A 187 1.10 -32.99 4.38
C GLU A 187 0.53 -34.29 4.96
N SER A 188 1.09 -35.47 4.63
CA SER A 188 0.68 -36.72 5.29
C SER A 188 1.33 -36.90 6.66
N SER A 189 2.32 -36.08 7.02
CA SER A 189 3.09 -36.21 8.27
C SER A 189 2.52 -35.36 9.42
N TYR A 190 1.59 -34.45 9.13
CA TYR A 190 1.01 -33.51 10.09
C TYR A 190 -0.44 -33.15 9.73
N GLN A 191 -1.15 -32.43 10.61
CA GLN A 191 -2.54 -32.04 10.38
C GLN A 191 -2.67 -30.55 10.05
N GLY A 192 -3.47 -30.22 9.04
CA GLY A 192 -3.86 -28.84 8.69
C GLY A 192 -3.14 -28.23 7.47
N GLY A 193 -2.37 -29.02 6.71
CA GLY A 193 -1.93 -28.65 5.37
C GLY A 193 -3.11 -28.54 4.39
N THR A 194 -3.05 -27.58 3.47
CA THR A 194 -4.14 -27.30 2.52
C THR A 194 -3.68 -27.05 1.08
N MET A 195 -2.39 -27.20 0.80
CA MET A 195 -1.74 -26.84 -0.45
C MET A 195 -1.61 -28.01 -1.42
N CYS A 196 -1.57 -29.25 -0.94
CA CYS A 196 -1.39 -30.45 -1.77
C CYS A 196 -2.67 -31.05 -2.39
N GLN A 197 -3.64 -30.20 -2.73
CA GLN A 197 -4.88 -30.65 -3.39
C GLN A 197 -4.65 -31.15 -4.83
N ASP A 198 -3.61 -30.66 -5.49
CA ASP A 198 -3.22 -31.09 -6.84
C ASP A 198 -2.06 -32.08 -6.79
N SER A 199 -2.40 -33.37 -6.82
CA SER A 199 -1.44 -34.49 -6.82
C SER A 199 -0.50 -34.53 -8.04
N SER A 200 -0.69 -33.68 -9.07
CA SER A 200 0.21 -33.60 -10.21
C SER A 200 1.46 -32.73 -9.96
N LYS A 201 1.44 -31.90 -8.92
CA LYS A 201 2.59 -31.05 -8.55
C LYS A 201 3.60 -31.84 -7.74
N LYS A 202 4.82 -31.98 -8.28
CA LYS A 202 5.94 -32.62 -7.58
C LYS A 202 6.23 -31.96 -6.22
N THR A 203 6.17 -30.62 -6.17
CA THR A 203 6.33 -29.79 -4.97
C THR A 203 5.06 -29.00 -4.73
N CYS A 204 4.11 -29.57 -3.99
CA CYS A 204 2.81 -28.94 -3.77
C CYS A 204 2.78 -27.97 -2.58
N HIS A 205 3.64 -28.14 -1.58
CA HIS A 205 3.70 -27.29 -0.39
C HIS A 205 5.15 -26.86 -0.06
N PRO A 206 5.68 -25.80 -0.70
CA PRO A 206 7.06 -25.34 -0.48
C PRO A 206 7.21 -24.62 0.87
N MET A 207 8.28 -24.95 1.60
CA MET A 207 8.65 -24.36 2.90
C MET A 207 9.91 -23.51 2.87
N SER A 208 10.77 -23.67 1.86
CA SER A 208 11.92 -22.80 1.64
C SER A 208 12.27 -22.75 0.16
N TRP A 209 12.71 -21.59 -0.32
CA TRP A 209 13.07 -21.39 -1.71
C TRP A 209 14.06 -20.24 -1.90
N TYR A 210 14.57 -20.13 -3.12
CA TYR A 210 15.39 -19.02 -3.56
C TYR A 210 15.13 -18.64 -5.01
N HIS A 211 15.41 -17.39 -5.36
CA HIS A 211 15.37 -16.89 -6.73
C HIS A 211 16.20 -15.62 -6.88
N ASN A 212 16.41 -15.20 -8.13
CA ASN A 212 16.78 -13.83 -8.42
C ASN A 212 15.50 -13.01 -8.56
N TYR A 213 15.48 -11.82 -7.98
CA TYR A 213 14.33 -10.93 -8.07
C TYR A 213 14.79 -9.50 -8.28
N ASP A 214 14.28 -8.89 -9.35
CA ASP A 214 14.46 -7.49 -9.72
C ASP A 214 15.91 -6.97 -9.80
N GLY A 215 16.91 -7.86 -9.79
CA GLY A 215 18.35 -7.53 -9.81
C GLY A 215 19.11 -8.05 -8.59
N GLY A 216 18.38 -8.38 -7.52
CA GLY A 216 18.91 -8.95 -6.29
C GLY A 216 18.71 -10.46 -6.17
N ARG A 217 19.07 -11.00 -5.00
CA ARG A 217 18.94 -12.42 -4.64
C ARG A 217 18.01 -12.54 -3.44
N ALA A 218 16.99 -13.37 -3.57
CA ALA A 218 16.03 -13.63 -2.50
C ALA A 218 16.16 -15.08 -2.02
N PHE A 219 16.23 -15.25 -0.71
CA PHE A 219 16.07 -16.52 -0.03
C PHE A 219 14.96 -16.39 1.00
N TYR A 220 14.13 -17.41 1.12
CA TYR A 220 13.07 -17.46 2.11
C TYR A 220 12.99 -18.84 2.76
N THR A 221 12.62 -18.85 4.04
CA THR A 221 12.27 -20.07 4.78
C THR A 221 11.06 -19.78 5.69
N ALA A 222 10.02 -20.60 5.60
CA ALA A 222 8.82 -20.53 6.44
C ALA A 222 9.07 -21.07 7.86
N LEU A 223 10.22 -21.70 8.08
CA LEU A 223 10.65 -22.25 9.37
C LEU A 223 11.08 -21.11 10.32
N GLY A 224 11.07 -21.39 11.63
CA GLY A 224 11.68 -20.54 12.66
C GLY A 224 10.71 -19.83 13.59
N HIS A 225 9.53 -20.38 13.84
CA HIS A 225 8.57 -19.84 14.82
C HIS A 225 9.10 -19.99 16.26
N THR A 226 9.64 -21.17 16.57
CA THR A 226 9.97 -21.55 17.95
C THR A 226 11.32 -21.00 18.42
N LYS A 227 11.47 -20.80 19.73
CA LYS A 227 12.76 -20.37 20.33
C LYS A 227 13.81 -21.47 20.18
N GLU A 228 13.37 -22.71 20.29
CA GLU A 228 14.14 -23.95 20.24
C GLU A 228 14.84 -24.11 18.89
N SER A 229 14.18 -23.72 17.79
CA SER A 229 14.76 -23.75 16.44
C SER A 229 16.13 -23.09 16.38
N TYR A 230 16.31 -21.96 17.06
CA TYR A 230 17.56 -21.18 17.05
C TYR A 230 18.70 -21.78 17.89
N SER A 231 18.50 -22.98 18.44
CA SER A 231 19.54 -23.81 19.03
C SER A 231 19.86 -25.07 18.21
N GLU A 232 19.05 -25.39 17.19
CA GLU A 232 19.23 -26.56 16.35
C GLU A 232 20.33 -26.34 15.31
N ASN A 233 21.33 -27.24 15.29
CA ASN A 233 22.47 -27.10 14.38
C ASN A 233 22.07 -27.09 12.90
N PHE A 234 21.15 -27.96 12.48
CA PHE A 234 20.72 -28.00 11.07
C PHE A 234 19.93 -26.75 10.66
N PHE A 235 19.07 -26.21 11.53
CA PHE A 235 18.37 -24.97 11.22
C PHE A 235 19.33 -23.77 11.16
N LEU A 236 20.28 -23.66 12.09
CA LEU A 236 21.29 -22.60 12.04
C LEU A 236 22.16 -22.69 10.77
N GLN A 237 22.51 -23.90 10.32
CA GLN A 237 23.22 -24.08 9.05
C GLN A 237 22.35 -23.73 7.84
N HIS A 238 21.04 -24.00 7.89
CA HIS A 238 20.08 -23.62 6.84
C HIS A 238 20.02 -22.10 6.67
N LEU A 239 19.86 -21.38 7.78
CA LEU A 239 19.87 -19.92 7.81
C LEU A 239 21.21 -19.35 7.31
N LEU A 240 22.33 -19.93 7.74
CA LEU A 240 23.66 -19.50 7.28
C LEU A 240 23.83 -19.67 5.76
N GLY A 241 23.37 -20.79 5.22
CA GLY A 241 23.41 -21.06 3.78
C GLY A 241 22.57 -20.07 2.97
N GLY A 242 21.36 -19.76 3.45
CA GLY A 242 20.48 -18.74 2.87
C GLY A 242 21.08 -17.33 2.92
N ILE A 243 21.65 -16.94 4.07
CA ILE A 243 22.36 -15.67 4.23
C ILE A 243 23.56 -15.58 3.29
N LYS A 244 24.36 -16.65 3.16
CA LYS A 244 25.51 -16.68 2.23
C LYS A 244 25.05 -16.58 0.77
N TYR A 245 23.95 -17.23 0.39
CA TYR A 245 23.36 -17.09 -0.94
C TYR A 245 22.92 -15.63 -1.21
N ALA A 246 22.18 -15.02 -0.27
CA ALA A 246 21.71 -13.65 -0.41
C ALA A 246 22.87 -12.64 -0.52
N ILE A 247 23.93 -12.79 0.30
CA ILE A 247 25.17 -11.98 0.19
C ILE A 247 25.84 -12.17 -1.19
N GLY A 248 25.82 -13.39 -1.72
CA GLY A 248 26.38 -13.73 -3.02
C GLY A 248 27.89 -13.45 -3.13
N SER A 249 28.30 -12.90 -4.27
CA SER A 249 29.73 -12.65 -4.59
C SER A 249 30.33 -11.39 -3.95
N LYS A 250 29.67 -10.82 -2.91
CA LYS A 250 30.10 -9.58 -2.22
C LYS A 250 30.37 -8.39 -3.15
N LYS A 251 29.73 -8.34 -4.34
CA LYS A 251 29.86 -7.22 -5.27
C LYS A 251 29.30 -5.94 -4.65
N ARG A 252 29.91 -4.81 -4.99
CA ARG A 252 29.39 -3.48 -4.62
C ARG A 252 28.02 -3.28 -5.29
N LEU A 253 27.08 -2.74 -4.54
CA LEU A 253 25.75 -2.41 -5.04
C LEU A 253 25.83 -1.37 -6.16
N ASN A 254 25.11 -1.61 -7.26
CA ASN A 254 25.08 -0.77 -8.43
C ASN A 254 23.76 0.01 -8.54
N TYR A 255 23.66 1.13 -7.81
CA TYR A 255 22.46 1.97 -7.82
C TYR A 255 22.19 2.66 -9.17
N SER A 256 23.12 2.63 -10.14
CA SER A 256 22.84 3.13 -11.49
C SER A 256 22.01 2.15 -12.32
N ALA A 257 21.78 0.93 -11.84
CA ALA A 257 20.94 -0.08 -12.50
C ALA A 257 19.49 -0.07 -12.01
N CYS A 258 19.17 0.77 -11.00
CA CYS A 258 17.82 0.89 -10.45
C CYS A 258 16.84 1.42 -11.50
N ARG A 259 15.66 0.80 -11.54
CA ARG A 259 14.54 1.18 -12.41
C ARG A 259 13.48 1.96 -11.64
N THR A 260 13.36 1.73 -10.34
CA THR A 260 12.45 2.48 -9.49
C THR A 260 12.99 3.91 -9.32
N PRO A 261 12.19 4.95 -9.67
CA PRO A 261 12.61 6.33 -9.53
C PRO A 261 12.83 6.65 -8.05
N GLU A 262 13.82 7.48 -7.76
CA GLU A 262 14.02 8.01 -6.41
C GLU A 262 12.84 8.93 -6.08
N LEU A 263 12.26 8.80 -4.89
CA LEU A 263 11.28 9.78 -4.45
C LEU A 263 11.96 11.16 -4.35
N PRO A 264 11.29 12.24 -4.80
CA PRO A 264 11.80 13.58 -4.57
C PRO A 264 11.92 13.82 -3.06
N ASP A 265 13.06 14.35 -2.62
CA ASP A 265 13.23 14.80 -1.23
C ASP A 265 12.09 15.78 -0.88
N PRO A 266 11.25 15.48 0.14
CA PRO A 266 10.09 16.30 0.47
C PRO A 266 10.46 17.72 0.89
N THR A 267 11.69 17.95 1.36
CA THR A 267 12.20 19.30 1.67
C THR A 267 12.47 20.14 0.42
N ARG A 268 12.44 19.54 -0.77
CA ARG A 268 12.59 20.26 -2.05
C ARG A 268 11.30 20.91 -2.54
N PHE A 269 10.15 20.62 -1.93
CA PHE A 269 8.91 21.29 -2.31
C PHE A 269 8.83 22.67 -1.65
N THR A 270 8.63 23.70 -2.46
CA THR A 270 8.31 25.05 -1.98
C THR A 270 6.82 25.31 -2.21
N LYS A 271 6.11 25.74 -1.16
CA LYS A 271 4.70 26.16 -1.28
C LYS A 271 4.66 27.53 -1.94
N THR A 272 4.01 27.62 -3.10
CA THR A 272 3.73 28.90 -3.77
C THR A 272 2.25 29.22 -3.60
N VAL A 273 1.95 30.41 -3.10
CA VAL A 273 0.56 30.87 -2.93
C VAL A 273 0.05 31.34 -4.29
N LEU A 274 -0.90 30.60 -4.88
CA LEU A 274 -1.56 30.97 -6.13
C LEU A 274 -2.74 31.93 -5.91
N ALA A 275 -3.43 31.76 -4.78
CA ALA A 275 -4.55 32.57 -4.36
C ALA A 275 -4.61 32.61 -2.82
N ASN A 276 -5.10 33.71 -2.25
CA ASN A 276 -5.35 33.87 -0.83
C ASN A 276 -6.73 34.53 -0.62
N GLU A 277 -7.12 34.72 0.65
CA GLU A 277 -8.40 35.37 1.01
C GLU A 277 -9.63 34.66 0.40
N LEU A 278 -9.54 33.34 0.26
CA LEU A 278 -10.62 32.51 -0.27
C LEU A 278 -11.72 32.34 0.77
N THR A 279 -12.97 32.23 0.29
CA THR A 279 -14.15 32.02 1.13
C THR A 279 -14.57 30.56 1.06
N GLU A 280 -14.21 29.76 2.06
CA GLU A 280 -14.60 28.34 2.14
C GLU A 280 -14.24 27.54 0.86
N PRO A 281 -12.96 27.54 0.43
CA PRO A 281 -12.55 26.77 -0.74
C PRO A 281 -12.74 25.28 -0.49
N MET A 282 -13.34 24.59 -1.46
CA MET A 282 -13.70 23.19 -1.34
C MET A 282 -12.72 22.33 -2.12
N GLU A 283 -12.79 22.32 -3.45
CA GLU A 283 -12.03 21.43 -4.32
C GLU A 283 -11.34 22.20 -5.45
N LEU A 284 -10.25 21.65 -5.98
CA LEU A 284 -9.51 22.21 -7.10
C LEU A 284 -9.05 21.10 -8.04
N ASP A 285 -8.83 21.46 -9.30
CA ASP A 285 -8.23 20.60 -10.31
C ASP A 285 -7.45 21.46 -11.33
N MET A 286 -6.54 20.84 -12.07
CA MET A 286 -5.63 21.51 -12.98
C MET A 286 -5.84 21.05 -14.42
N PHE A 287 -6.10 22.01 -15.31
CA PHE A 287 -6.22 21.75 -16.74
C PHE A 287 -4.87 21.39 -17.37
N PRO A 288 -4.85 20.70 -18.53
CA PRO A 288 -3.61 20.37 -19.25
C PRO A 288 -2.73 21.57 -19.63
N ASN A 289 -3.31 22.77 -19.72
CA ASN A 289 -2.58 24.01 -19.99
C ASN A 289 -1.97 24.66 -18.73
N GLY A 290 -2.11 24.04 -17.56
CA GLY A 290 -1.60 24.51 -16.27
C GLY A 290 -2.50 25.51 -15.54
N LYS A 291 -3.64 25.92 -16.11
CA LYS A 291 -4.63 26.71 -15.38
C LYS A 291 -5.25 25.85 -14.28
N VAL A 292 -5.51 26.47 -13.12
CA VAL A 292 -6.09 25.79 -11.97
C VAL A 292 -7.48 26.34 -11.74
N MET A 293 -8.50 25.48 -11.77
CA MET A 293 -9.84 25.85 -11.36
C MET A 293 -10.11 25.33 -9.97
N PHE A 294 -10.80 26.13 -9.17
CA PHE A 294 -11.18 25.77 -7.81
C PHE A 294 -12.52 26.38 -7.45
N ILE A 295 -13.23 25.69 -6.57
CA ILE A 295 -14.58 26.04 -6.16
C ILE A 295 -14.62 26.48 -4.70
N GLU A 296 -15.54 27.36 -4.39
CA GLU A 296 -15.86 27.81 -3.04
C GLU A 296 -17.27 27.38 -2.68
N ARG A 297 -17.49 26.94 -1.44
CA ARG A 297 -18.76 26.37 -0.96
C ARG A 297 -19.98 27.24 -1.28
N ARG A 298 -19.80 28.56 -1.25
CA ARG A 298 -20.86 29.52 -1.57
C ARG A 298 -21.10 29.72 -3.07
N GLY A 299 -20.59 28.84 -3.93
CA GLY A 299 -20.89 28.79 -5.37
C GLY A 299 -19.95 29.58 -6.27
N ASN A 300 -18.83 30.15 -5.78
CA ASN A 300 -17.87 30.75 -6.72
C ASN A 300 -17.07 29.62 -7.41
N ILE A 301 -17.01 29.67 -8.74
CA ILE A 301 -16.08 28.90 -9.55
C ILE A 301 -14.99 29.88 -9.99
N LYS A 302 -13.76 29.67 -9.54
CA LYS A 302 -12.62 30.55 -9.79
C LYS A 302 -11.57 29.83 -10.61
N GLN A 303 -10.83 30.58 -11.42
CA GLN A 303 -9.70 30.08 -12.18
C GLN A 303 -8.47 30.95 -11.93
N PHE A 304 -7.35 30.31 -11.63
CA PHE A 304 -6.03 30.90 -11.62
C PHE A 304 -5.34 30.65 -12.98
N ASP A 305 -4.81 31.71 -13.58
CA ASP A 305 -4.01 31.63 -14.81
C ASP A 305 -2.53 31.84 -14.50
N PRO A 306 -1.67 30.81 -14.65
CA PRO A 306 -0.24 30.92 -14.35
C PRO A 306 0.50 31.89 -15.30
N ALA A 307 -0.02 32.17 -16.48
CA ALA A 307 0.61 33.10 -17.42
C ALA A 307 0.47 34.56 -16.99
N THR A 308 -0.62 34.89 -16.29
CA THR A 308 -0.89 36.26 -15.80
C THR A 308 -0.72 36.41 -14.29
N GLY A 309 -0.75 35.30 -13.55
CA GLY A 309 -0.77 35.30 -12.08
C GLY A 309 -2.10 35.76 -11.49
N LEU A 310 -3.18 35.85 -12.29
CA LEU A 310 -4.47 36.38 -11.86
C LEU A 310 -5.47 35.27 -11.54
N VAL A 311 -6.34 35.57 -10.58
CA VAL A 311 -7.53 34.77 -10.26
C VAL A 311 -8.76 35.49 -10.79
N THR A 312 -9.59 34.80 -11.56
CA THR A 312 -10.86 35.30 -12.09
C THR A 312 -12.02 34.45 -11.58
N ILE A 313 -13.14 35.09 -11.23
CA ILE A 313 -14.41 34.38 -11.00
C ILE A 313 -14.98 34.05 -12.38
N ILE A 314 -15.03 32.76 -12.72
CA ILE A 314 -15.60 32.26 -13.97
C ILE A 314 -17.12 32.30 -13.91
N TYR A 315 -17.69 31.87 -12.79
CA TYR A 315 -19.14 31.84 -12.60
C TYR A 315 -19.49 31.86 -11.12
N LYS A 316 -20.65 32.46 -10.81
CA LYS A 316 -21.29 32.39 -9.49
C LYS A 316 -22.50 31.46 -9.61
N MET A 317 -22.34 30.21 -9.20
CA MET A 317 -23.41 29.24 -9.20
C MET A 317 -24.42 29.54 -8.08
N PRO A 318 -25.72 29.60 -8.38
CA PRO A 318 -26.75 29.69 -7.36
C PRO A 318 -26.83 28.36 -6.61
N VAL A 319 -26.54 28.39 -5.31
CA VAL A 319 -26.51 27.19 -4.47
C VAL A 319 -27.14 27.47 -3.10
N TYR A 320 -27.81 26.47 -2.55
CA TYR A 320 -28.15 26.46 -1.13
C TYR A 320 -26.85 26.33 -0.31
N SER A 321 -26.52 27.33 0.50
CA SER A 321 -25.23 27.40 1.21
C SER A 321 -25.33 27.52 2.74
N ARG A 322 -26.43 27.05 3.34
CA ARG A 322 -26.53 26.93 4.81
C ARG A 322 -25.99 25.58 5.26
N GLU A 323 -25.76 25.44 6.57
CA GLU A 323 -25.06 24.28 7.12
C GLU A 323 -23.72 24.05 6.40
N GLU A 324 -23.43 22.82 5.99
CA GLU A 324 -22.23 22.43 5.23
C GLU A 324 -22.47 22.34 3.72
N ASP A 325 -23.70 22.58 3.27
CA ASP A 325 -24.10 22.41 1.88
C ASP A 325 -23.64 23.58 0.99
N GLY A 326 -23.65 23.37 -0.31
CA GLY A 326 -23.19 24.37 -1.28
C GLY A 326 -22.58 23.72 -2.51
N LEU A 327 -21.56 24.36 -3.07
CA LEU A 327 -20.74 23.79 -4.14
C LEU A 327 -19.56 23.03 -3.52
N MET A 328 -19.61 21.70 -3.53
CA MET A 328 -18.74 20.85 -2.71
C MET A 328 -17.69 20.11 -3.53
N GLY A 329 -18.08 19.68 -4.73
CA GLY A 329 -17.27 18.82 -5.59
C GLY A 329 -16.96 19.42 -6.95
N PHE A 330 -15.74 19.19 -7.43
CA PHE A 330 -15.28 19.57 -8.77
C PHE A 330 -14.26 18.57 -9.29
N ALA A 331 -14.41 18.15 -10.55
CA ALA A 331 -13.39 17.39 -11.28
C ALA A 331 -13.43 17.72 -12.77
N ILE A 332 -12.27 17.68 -13.41
CA ILE A 332 -12.13 17.79 -14.86
C ILE A 332 -12.24 16.39 -15.46
N ASP A 333 -13.02 16.23 -16.54
CA ASP A 333 -13.13 14.95 -17.22
C ASP A 333 -11.75 14.52 -17.79
N PRO A 334 -11.30 13.26 -17.65
CA PRO A 334 -10.03 12.81 -18.20
C PRO A 334 -9.89 12.99 -19.72
N ASN A 335 -11.01 13.09 -20.45
CA ASN A 335 -11.09 13.39 -21.88
C ASN A 335 -11.43 14.85 -22.18
N TYR A 336 -11.22 15.78 -21.23
CA TYR A 336 -11.50 17.22 -21.37
C TYR A 336 -10.98 17.84 -22.68
N SER A 337 -9.81 17.40 -23.15
CA SER A 337 -9.22 17.86 -24.42
C SER A 337 -10.10 17.61 -25.66
N LYS A 338 -11.08 16.70 -25.55
CA LYS A 338 -12.01 16.33 -26.63
C LYS A 338 -13.44 16.79 -26.34
N ASN A 339 -13.92 16.57 -25.12
CA ASN A 339 -15.32 16.78 -24.76
C ASN A 339 -15.59 18.12 -24.05
N HIS A 340 -14.53 18.75 -23.52
CA HIS A 340 -14.60 19.98 -22.73
C HIS A 340 -15.48 19.86 -21.48
N TRP A 341 -15.60 18.66 -20.91
CA TRP A 341 -16.47 18.43 -19.76
C TRP A 341 -15.80 18.66 -18.43
N ILE A 342 -16.56 19.26 -17.52
CA ILE A 342 -16.27 19.31 -16.09
C ILE A 342 -17.48 18.80 -15.31
N TYR A 343 -17.24 18.33 -14.10
CA TYR A 343 -18.26 17.82 -13.19
C TYR A 343 -18.32 18.67 -11.94
N LEU A 344 -19.54 18.96 -11.48
CA LEU A 344 -19.78 19.69 -10.24
C LEU A 344 -20.76 18.88 -9.38
N TYR A 345 -20.47 18.82 -8.08
CA TYR A 345 -21.39 18.30 -7.08
C TYR A 345 -21.82 19.44 -6.14
N TYR A 346 -23.11 19.74 -6.15
CA TYR A 346 -23.63 20.96 -5.53
C TYR A 346 -25.04 20.82 -4.98
N SER A 347 -25.41 21.74 -4.11
CA SER A 347 -26.73 21.86 -3.50
C SER A 347 -27.56 22.90 -4.26
N PRO A 348 -28.52 22.52 -5.12
CA PRO A 348 -29.34 23.49 -5.84
C PRO A 348 -30.15 24.37 -4.87
N GLU A 349 -30.42 25.61 -5.27
CA GLU A 349 -31.42 26.43 -4.59
C GLU A 349 -32.83 25.85 -4.80
N GLY A 350 -33.71 26.04 -3.82
CA GLY A 350 -35.11 25.63 -3.93
C GLY A 350 -35.60 24.90 -2.69
N LYS A 351 -36.67 24.13 -2.88
CA LYS A 351 -37.33 23.36 -1.81
C LYS A 351 -36.86 21.90 -1.74
N GLU A 352 -36.17 21.44 -2.77
CA GLU A 352 -35.68 20.07 -2.85
C GLU A 352 -34.51 19.88 -1.89
N SER A 353 -34.56 18.80 -1.12
CA SER A 353 -33.49 18.44 -0.19
C SER A 353 -32.61 17.39 -0.85
N VAL A 354 -31.89 17.80 -1.89
CA VAL A 354 -30.97 16.96 -2.67
C VAL A 354 -29.65 17.67 -2.91
N ASN A 355 -28.57 16.92 -3.03
CA ASN A 355 -27.32 17.36 -3.65
C ASN A 355 -27.18 16.68 -5.01
N ARG A 356 -26.69 17.40 -6.01
CA ARG A 356 -26.72 17.00 -7.42
C ARG A 356 -25.33 16.92 -8.00
N LEU A 357 -25.03 15.81 -8.67
CA LEU A 357 -23.91 15.66 -9.58
C LEU A 357 -24.38 16.02 -10.98
N SER A 358 -23.78 17.05 -11.57
CA SER A 358 -24.04 17.46 -12.96
C SER A 358 -22.74 17.63 -13.74
N ARG A 359 -22.85 17.48 -15.05
CA ARG A 359 -21.79 17.73 -16.03
C ARG A 359 -22.08 19.02 -16.79
N PHE A 360 -21.03 19.79 -17.10
CA PHE A 360 -21.11 21.02 -17.89
C PHE A 360 -20.00 21.06 -18.94
N VAL A 361 -20.21 21.86 -19.98
CA VAL A 361 -19.19 22.23 -20.97
C VAL A 361 -18.45 23.49 -20.50
N TYR A 362 -17.13 23.39 -20.40
CA TYR A 362 -16.23 24.49 -20.09
C TYR A 362 -15.19 24.66 -21.19
N ILE A 363 -15.26 25.76 -21.95
CA ILE A 363 -14.38 26.02 -23.08
C ILE A 363 -14.04 27.51 -23.18
N GLY A 364 -12.79 27.83 -23.53
CA GLY A 364 -12.37 29.22 -23.74
C GLY A 364 -12.57 30.11 -22.50
N ASP A 365 -12.21 29.58 -21.33
CA ASP A 365 -12.40 30.22 -20.02
C ASP A 365 -13.87 30.53 -19.65
N THR A 366 -14.83 29.93 -20.35
CA THR A 366 -16.26 30.18 -20.15
C THR A 366 -17.00 28.89 -19.79
N LEU A 367 -17.85 28.95 -18.77
CA LEU A 367 -18.77 27.87 -18.42
C LEU A 367 -20.08 28.05 -19.18
N ASP A 368 -20.45 27.09 -20.01
CA ASP A 368 -21.78 27.05 -20.62
C ASP A 368 -22.78 26.45 -19.62
N VAL A 369 -23.46 27.31 -18.87
CA VAL A 369 -24.44 26.90 -17.88
C VAL A 369 -25.66 26.20 -18.49
N ALA A 370 -25.99 26.47 -19.76
CA ALA A 370 -27.12 25.84 -20.44
C ALA A 370 -26.82 24.40 -20.87
N SER A 371 -25.54 24.00 -20.85
CA SER A 371 -25.10 22.64 -21.17
C SER A 371 -25.25 21.64 -20.02
N GLU A 372 -25.85 22.05 -18.89
CA GLU A 372 -26.04 21.18 -17.73
C GLU A 372 -26.66 19.84 -18.15
N THR A 373 -25.97 18.76 -17.81
CA THR A 373 -26.51 17.40 -17.84
C THR A 373 -26.51 16.86 -16.41
N MET A 374 -27.69 16.71 -15.81
CA MET A 374 -27.83 16.12 -14.48
C MET A 374 -27.57 14.61 -14.55
N ILE A 375 -26.71 14.10 -13.67
CA ILE A 375 -26.26 12.70 -13.67
C ILE A 375 -26.87 11.92 -12.51
N LEU A 376 -26.84 12.50 -11.31
CA LEU A 376 -27.26 11.81 -10.09
C LEU A 376 -27.71 12.81 -9.02
N GLU A 377 -28.76 12.44 -8.28
CA GLU A 377 -29.19 13.16 -7.08
C GLU A 377 -29.04 12.28 -5.83
N VAL A 378 -28.52 12.89 -4.77
CA VAL A 378 -28.36 12.31 -3.45
C VAL A 378 -29.32 13.04 -2.51
N GLY A 379 -30.31 12.33 -1.98
CA GLY A 379 -31.23 12.89 -1.00
C GLY A 379 -30.50 13.26 0.29
N VAL A 380 -30.80 14.44 0.84
CA VAL A 380 -30.19 14.97 2.07
C VAL A 380 -31.27 15.57 2.98
N GLN A 381 -30.93 15.79 4.25
CA GLN A 381 -31.69 16.62 5.17
C GLN A 381 -31.06 18.01 5.25
N ARG A 382 -31.88 19.03 5.47
CA ARG A 382 -31.50 20.46 5.56
C ARG A 382 -31.81 21.08 6.93
N GLN A 383 -32.11 20.26 7.94
CA GLN A 383 -32.51 20.69 9.29
C GLN A 383 -31.30 21.02 10.16
N GLU A 384 -30.23 20.24 10.00
CA GLU A 384 -28.99 20.35 10.76
C GLU A 384 -27.81 20.17 9.81
N CYS A 385 -26.62 20.62 10.22
CA CYS A 385 -25.37 20.03 9.72
C CYS A 385 -25.33 18.51 10.09
N CYS A 386 -24.37 17.69 9.70
CA CYS A 386 -23.00 17.88 9.26
C CYS A 386 -22.69 16.69 8.32
N HIS A 387 -21.42 16.50 7.97
CA HIS A 387 -20.93 15.32 7.26
C HIS A 387 -21.52 15.20 5.86
N THR A 388 -21.22 16.19 5.02
CA THR A 388 -21.78 16.26 3.67
C THR A 388 -20.92 15.56 2.62
N GLY A 389 -19.60 15.47 2.83
CA GLY A 389 -18.65 14.96 1.83
C GLY A 389 -18.67 15.79 0.55
N GLY A 390 -18.57 15.12 -0.61
CA GLY A 390 -18.85 15.72 -1.92
C GLY A 390 -17.67 15.80 -2.87
N SER A 391 -16.53 15.16 -2.56
CA SER A 391 -15.35 15.14 -3.43
C SER A 391 -15.58 14.26 -4.65
N ILE A 392 -15.10 14.72 -5.81
CA ILE A 392 -15.17 13.99 -7.09
C ILE A 392 -13.75 13.64 -7.52
N GLU A 393 -13.54 12.42 -8.00
CA GLU A 393 -12.27 11.98 -8.58
C GLU A 393 -12.50 11.00 -9.73
N PHE A 394 -11.58 10.94 -10.69
CA PHE A 394 -11.59 9.93 -11.74
C PHE A 394 -10.44 8.94 -11.59
N ASP A 395 -10.70 7.69 -11.94
CA ASP A 395 -9.61 6.74 -12.15
C ASP A 395 -9.03 6.79 -13.58
N GLY A 396 -7.95 6.02 -13.80
CA GLY A 396 -7.29 5.90 -15.10
C GLY A 396 -8.14 5.22 -16.19
N GLU A 397 -9.30 4.65 -15.86
CA GLU A 397 -10.27 4.07 -16.79
C GLU A 397 -11.45 5.04 -17.05
N GLY A 398 -11.41 6.23 -16.45
CA GLY A 398 -12.40 7.28 -16.53
C GLY A 398 -13.71 6.94 -15.82
N ARG A 399 -13.69 6.09 -14.80
CA ARG A 399 -14.81 5.94 -13.87
C ARG A 399 -14.77 7.08 -12.88
N LEU A 400 -15.93 7.69 -12.61
CA LEU A 400 -16.11 8.76 -11.64
C LEU A 400 -16.39 8.15 -10.27
N TYR A 401 -15.66 8.65 -9.27
CA TYR A 401 -15.89 8.43 -7.86
C TYR A 401 -16.52 9.68 -7.26
N LEU A 402 -17.60 9.51 -6.49
CA LEU A 402 -18.24 10.59 -5.74
C LEU A 402 -18.31 10.21 -4.27
N SER A 403 -17.71 11.02 -3.41
CA SER A 403 -17.81 10.85 -1.96
C SER A 403 -19.08 11.50 -1.43
N THR A 404 -19.80 10.82 -0.54
CA THR A 404 -21.02 11.33 0.09
C THR A 404 -20.95 11.07 1.59
N GLY A 405 -21.10 12.11 2.39
CA GLY A 405 -21.20 11.94 3.83
C GLY A 405 -22.59 11.42 4.25
N ASP A 406 -22.69 10.97 5.49
CA ASP A 406 -23.88 10.36 6.10
C ASP A 406 -25.00 11.37 6.34
N ASN A 407 -24.66 12.66 6.26
CA ASN A 407 -25.54 13.81 6.43
C ASN A 407 -26.29 13.75 7.79
N THR A 408 -25.52 13.48 8.85
CA THR A 408 -26.01 13.31 10.22
C THR A 408 -25.15 14.05 11.24
N ASN A 409 -25.80 14.79 12.14
CA ASN A 409 -25.13 15.55 13.17
C ASN A 409 -24.62 14.64 14.32
N PRO A 410 -23.34 14.67 14.68
CA PRO A 410 -22.79 13.82 15.74
C PRO A 410 -22.92 14.40 17.15
N PHE A 411 -23.16 15.70 17.29
CA PHE A 411 -22.95 16.41 18.55
C PHE A 411 -24.05 16.14 19.58
N ALA A 412 -25.26 15.77 19.16
CA ALA A 412 -26.28 15.28 20.09
C ALA A 412 -25.96 13.89 20.67
N SER A 413 -24.91 13.24 20.17
CA SER A 413 -24.35 12.00 20.69
C SER A 413 -22.94 12.22 21.26
N ASN A 414 -22.59 13.45 21.66
CA ASN A 414 -21.28 13.83 22.18
C ASN A 414 -20.12 13.42 21.24
N GLY A 415 -20.32 13.53 19.93
CA GLY A 415 -19.32 13.17 18.91
C GLY A 415 -19.36 11.71 18.47
N PHE A 416 -19.85 10.79 19.29
CA PHE A 416 -19.96 9.37 18.90
C PHE A 416 -21.03 9.14 17.84
N SER A 417 -21.00 7.96 17.22
CA SER A 417 -21.97 7.55 16.19
C SER A 417 -23.41 7.75 16.67
N PRO A 418 -24.20 8.60 15.98
CA PRO A 418 -25.53 8.95 16.43
C PRO A 418 -26.59 7.95 15.92
N SER A 419 -27.39 7.39 16.83
CA SER A 419 -28.49 6.45 16.53
C SER A 419 -29.73 6.83 17.34
N ASP A 420 -30.55 7.75 16.81
CA ASP A 420 -31.67 8.36 17.53
C ASP A 420 -33.02 8.20 16.78
N GLU A 421 -33.67 7.07 17.00
CA GLU A 421 -34.92 6.68 16.32
C GLU A 421 -36.17 7.43 16.82
N ARG A 422 -36.03 8.38 17.76
CA ARG A 422 -37.19 9.09 18.32
C ARG A 422 -37.87 9.95 17.25
N PRO A 423 -39.21 10.12 17.30
CA PRO A 423 -39.92 10.99 16.36
C PRO A 423 -39.33 12.41 16.30
N GLY A 424 -39.09 12.90 15.09
CA GLY A 424 -38.52 14.25 14.86
C GLY A 424 -36.99 14.34 15.03
N ARG A 425 -36.29 13.23 15.26
CA ARG A 425 -34.83 13.21 15.50
C ARG A 425 -34.00 12.65 14.34
N SER A 426 -34.60 12.49 13.16
CA SER A 426 -33.94 11.88 12.00
C SER A 426 -32.60 12.53 11.60
N ALA A 427 -32.37 13.82 11.88
CA ALA A 427 -31.10 14.50 11.59
C ALA A 427 -29.92 14.04 12.47
N TRP A 428 -30.20 13.29 13.55
CA TRP A 428 -29.23 12.71 14.49
C TRP A 428 -29.32 11.16 14.51
N ASP A 429 -29.76 10.56 13.41
CA ASP A 429 -29.82 9.10 13.26
C ASP A 429 -29.05 8.68 12.00
N ALA A 430 -27.84 8.17 12.18
CA ALA A 430 -26.96 7.75 11.09
C ALA A 430 -27.39 6.39 10.50
N GLN A 431 -28.27 5.64 11.19
CA GLN A 431 -28.75 4.34 10.71
C GLN A 431 -29.53 4.45 9.39
N LYS A 432 -30.10 5.63 9.10
CA LYS A 432 -30.84 5.91 7.86
C LYS A 432 -29.95 5.90 6.61
N SER A 433 -28.64 6.12 6.75
CA SER A 433 -27.72 6.42 5.65
C SER A 433 -26.53 5.46 5.58
N SER A 434 -25.50 5.61 6.40
CA SER A 434 -24.21 4.92 6.25
C SER A 434 -24.33 3.41 6.10
N SER A 435 -25.18 2.77 6.91
CA SER A 435 -25.46 1.33 6.89
C SER A 435 -26.68 0.93 6.04
N ASN A 436 -27.37 1.89 5.43
CA ASN A 436 -28.50 1.62 4.54
C ASN A 436 -28.01 1.34 3.11
N THR A 437 -28.26 0.13 2.61
CA THR A 437 -27.85 -0.30 1.27
C THR A 437 -28.66 0.36 0.16
N ASN A 438 -29.81 0.96 0.51
CA ASN A 438 -30.71 1.65 -0.43
C ASN A 438 -30.58 3.18 -0.39
N ASP A 439 -29.56 3.70 0.31
CA ASP A 439 -29.29 5.14 0.41
C ASP A 439 -27.88 5.46 -0.14
N LEU A 440 -27.75 6.61 -0.80
CA LEU A 440 -26.50 7.04 -1.42
C LEU A 440 -25.62 7.85 -0.48
N ARG A 441 -26.08 8.23 0.71
CA ARG A 441 -25.31 8.95 1.74
C ARG A 441 -24.44 8.01 2.57
N GLY A 442 -23.31 8.52 3.03
CA GLY A 442 -22.33 7.77 3.82
C GLY A 442 -21.65 6.69 2.97
N LYS A 443 -21.31 7.02 1.72
CA LYS A 443 -20.78 6.12 0.69
C LYS A 443 -19.62 6.75 -0.06
N ILE A 444 -18.88 5.92 -0.78
CA ILE A 444 -18.19 6.35 -1.99
C ILE A 444 -18.86 5.63 -3.15
N LEU A 445 -19.38 6.41 -4.09
CA LEU A 445 -20.06 5.91 -5.28
C LEU A 445 -19.06 5.77 -6.42
N ARG A 446 -19.25 4.79 -7.30
CA ARG A 446 -18.42 4.60 -8.50
C ARG A 446 -19.29 4.33 -9.72
N ILE A 447 -19.23 5.22 -10.70
CA ILE A 447 -20.02 5.16 -11.93
C ILE A 447 -19.17 5.46 -13.16
N LYS A 448 -19.63 5.06 -14.34
CA LYS A 448 -19.08 5.46 -15.64
C LYS A 448 -20.14 6.27 -16.38
N VAL A 449 -19.94 7.57 -16.49
CA VAL A 449 -20.90 8.48 -17.13
C VAL A 449 -20.78 8.42 -18.65
N HIS A 450 -21.92 8.39 -19.34
CA HIS A 450 -22.03 8.37 -20.80
C HIS A 450 -22.32 9.76 -21.37
N ASP A 451 -22.21 9.90 -22.69
CA ASP A 451 -22.36 11.17 -23.39
C ASP A 451 -23.74 11.82 -23.19
N ASP A 452 -24.80 11.02 -23.09
CA ASP A 452 -26.18 11.48 -22.88
C ASP A 452 -26.54 11.77 -21.42
N GLY A 453 -25.63 11.53 -20.48
CA GLY A 453 -25.84 11.72 -19.05
C GLY A 453 -26.34 10.48 -18.30
N SER A 454 -26.69 9.40 -19.02
CA SER A 454 -26.86 8.09 -18.39
C SER A 454 -25.53 7.59 -17.84
N TYR A 455 -25.55 6.54 -17.01
CA TYR A 455 -24.32 5.98 -16.46
C TYR A 455 -24.39 4.47 -16.28
N THR A 456 -23.21 3.85 -16.25
CA THR A 456 -23.02 2.45 -15.89
C THR A 456 -22.45 2.34 -14.48
N CYS A 457 -23.06 1.51 -13.65
CA CYS A 457 -22.48 1.00 -12.42
C CYS A 457 -21.56 -0.19 -12.75
N PRO A 458 -20.22 -0.06 -12.59
CA PRO A 458 -19.29 -1.09 -13.03
C PRO A 458 -19.32 -2.32 -12.14
N ALA A 459 -19.04 -3.49 -12.72
CA ALA A 459 -18.79 -4.73 -12.00
C ALA A 459 -17.73 -4.52 -10.89
N GLY A 460 -17.95 -5.14 -9.73
CA GLY A 460 -17.11 -4.96 -8.54
C GLY A 460 -17.49 -3.77 -7.66
N ASN A 461 -18.60 -3.06 -7.93
CA ASN A 461 -19.30 -2.33 -6.86
C ASN A 461 -19.94 -3.34 -5.89
N LEU A 462 -20.25 -2.91 -4.65
CA LEU A 462 -20.67 -3.81 -3.57
C LEU A 462 -21.93 -4.63 -3.89
N PHE A 463 -22.78 -4.13 -4.78
CA PHE A 463 -24.06 -4.76 -5.13
C PHE A 463 -24.18 -5.12 -6.61
N THR A 464 -23.06 -5.19 -7.35
CA THR A 464 -23.05 -5.50 -8.78
C THR A 464 -21.94 -6.48 -9.16
N ASP A 465 -22.34 -7.68 -9.59
CA ASP A 465 -21.40 -8.69 -10.12
C ASP A 465 -21.12 -8.51 -11.62
N LYS A 466 -21.86 -7.61 -12.28
CA LYS A 466 -21.74 -7.25 -13.69
C LYS A 466 -22.04 -5.77 -13.88
N ASP A 467 -21.62 -5.22 -15.02
CA ASP A 467 -21.97 -3.85 -15.39
C ASP A 467 -23.49 -3.70 -15.51
N LEU A 468 -24.03 -2.65 -14.89
CA LEU A 468 -25.45 -2.29 -14.95
C LEU A 468 -25.60 -0.87 -15.48
N VAL A 469 -26.32 -0.71 -16.59
CA VAL A 469 -26.69 0.62 -17.11
C VAL A 469 -27.90 1.10 -16.31
N ILE A 470 -27.83 2.32 -15.79
CA ILE A 470 -28.93 2.98 -15.10
C ILE A 470 -29.53 4.00 -16.06
N GLU A 471 -30.75 3.71 -16.49
CA GLU A 471 -31.59 4.62 -17.29
C GLU A 471 -32.65 5.22 -16.35
N ASP A 472 -32.94 6.51 -16.51
CA ASP A 472 -33.97 7.26 -15.76
C ASP A 472 -33.86 7.24 -14.22
N HIS A 473 -32.65 7.02 -13.68
CA HIS A 473 -32.36 6.98 -12.23
C HIS A 473 -33.21 5.95 -11.45
N LEU A 474 -33.79 4.95 -12.14
CA LEU A 474 -34.58 3.90 -11.53
C LEU A 474 -33.69 2.74 -11.08
N MET A 475 -34.02 2.18 -9.92
CA MET A 475 -33.34 1.00 -9.38
C MET A 475 -33.60 -0.22 -10.25
N PRO A 476 -32.55 -0.89 -10.78
CA PRO A 476 -32.73 -2.11 -11.55
C PRO A 476 -33.38 -3.20 -10.68
N GLU A 477 -34.35 -3.93 -11.24
CA GLU A 477 -34.99 -5.03 -10.51
C GLU A 477 -33.95 -6.09 -10.10
N GLY A 478 -34.05 -6.56 -8.85
CA GLY A 478 -33.24 -7.67 -8.33
C GLY A 478 -31.91 -7.28 -7.68
N THR A 479 -31.55 -5.99 -7.60
CA THR A 479 -30.36 -5.55 -6.84
C THR A 479 -30.62 -5.58 -5.33
N ARG A 480 -29.63 -6.00 -4.53
CA ARG A 480 -29.70 -6.05 -3.06
C ARG A 480 -29.44 -4.69 -2.37
N GLY A 481 -29.07 -3.68 -3.16
CA GLY A 481 -28.73 -2.32 -2.74
C GLY A 481 -28.47 -1.45 -3.96
N ARG A 482 -28.21 -0.15 -3.75
CA ARG A 482 -27.88 0.82 -4.80
C ARG A 482 -26.64 0.37 -5.57
N PRO A 483 -26.74 0.11 -6.89
CA PRO A 483 -25.62 -0.41 -7.67
C PRO A 483 -24.44 0.57 -7.76
N GLU A 484 -24.66 1.86 -7.48
CA GLU A 484 -23.62 2.90 -7.47
C GLU A 484 -22.59 2.71 -6.34
N ILE A 485 -22.96 2.00 -5.27
CA ILE A 485 -22.16 1.93 -4.04
C ILE A 485 -20.90 1.09 -4.24
N TYR A 486 -19.73 1.72 -4.13
CA TYR A 486 -18.42 1.06 -4.13
C TYR A 486 -17.84 0.88 -2.72
N VAL A 487 -18.02 1.88 -1.86
CA VAL A 487 -17.69 1.82 -0.42
C VAL A 487 -18.92 2.22 0.38
N MET A 488 -19.12 1.55 1.52
CA MET A 488 -20.25 1.75 2.41
C MET A 488 -19.81 1.81 3.86
N GLY A 489 -20.57 2.54 4.68
CA GLY A 489 -20.29 2.71 6.11
C GLY A 489 -19.50 3.98 6.43
N CYS A 490 -19.26 4.85 5.44
CA CYS A 490 -18.58 6.12 5.65
C CYS A 490 -19.46 7.08 6.46
N ARG A 491 -18.83 7.96 7.24
CA ARG A 491 -19.46 9.05 7.97
C ARG A 491 -19.29 10.33 7.17
N ASN A 492 -18.06 10.72 6.89
CA ASN A 492 -17.73 11.88 6.06
C ASN A 492 -16.41 11.66 5.33
N PRO A 493 -16.44 10.96 4.18
CA PRO A 493 -15.28 10.81 3.31
C PRO A 493 -15.03 12.15 2.60
N PHE A 494 -14.34 13.08 3.26
CA PHE A 494 -14.34 14.50 2.89
C PHE A 494 -13.58 14.79 1.59
N ARG A 495 -12.42 14.16 1.40
CA ARG A 495 -11.61 14.25 0.17
C ARG A 495 -11.14 12.88 -0.26
N ILE A 496 -11.27 12.59 -1.55
CA ILE A 496 -10.80 11.35 -2.15
C ILE A 496 -9.65 11.62 -3.12
N SER A 497 -8.83 10.61 -3.39
CA SER A 497 -7.78 10.64 -4.41
C SER A 497 -7.54 9.23 -4.94
N TYR A 498 -7.12 9.12 -6.21
CA TYR A 498 -6.87 7.84 -6.85
C TYR A 498 -5.42 7.71 -7.33
N ASP A 499 -4.70 6.69 -6.85
CA ASP A 499 -3.39 6.31 -7.40
C ASP A 499 -3.63 5.44 -8.64
N SER A 500 -3.53 6.05 -9.82
CA SER A 500 -3.68 5.37 -11.11
C SER A 500 -2.61 4.30 -11.38
N ARG A 501 -1.43 4.39 -10.76
CA ARG A 501 -0.36 3.41 -10.94
C ARG A 501 -0.65 2.15 -10.13
N ARG A 502 -1.09 2.30 -8.87
CA ARG A 502 -1.39 1.18 -7.97
C ARG A 502 -2.84 0.71 -8.03
N LYS A 503 -3.72 1.48 -8.68
CA LYS A 503 -5.18 1.27 -8.72
C LYS A 503 -5.82 1.31 -7.34
N LEU A 504 -5.37 2.24 -6.50
CA LEU A 504 -5.82 2.39 -5.12
C LEU A 504 -6.62 3.68 -4.95
N LEU A 505 -7.77 3.59 -4.30
CA LEU A 505 -8.56 4.73 -3.86
C LEU A 505 -8.19 5.05 -2.41
N PHE A 506 -7.82 6.31 -2.15
CA PHE A 506 -7.55 6.84 -0.82
C PHE A 506 -8.61 7.88 -0.47
N TRP A 507 -8.94 7.99 0.81
CA TRP A 507 -9.78 9.08 1.28
C TRP A 507 -9.44 9.50 2.71
N GLY A 508 -9.70 10.78 3.00
CA GLY A 508 -9.78 11.28 4.36
C GLY A 508 -11.18 11.05 4.91
N GLU A 509 -11.28 10.27 5.99
CA GLU A 509 -12.53 10.02 6.70
C GLU A 509 -12.59 10.90 7.95
N VAL A 510 -13.68 11.66 8.13
CA VAL A 510 -14.01 12.21 9.45
C VAL A 510 -14.99 11.26 10.10
N GLY A 511 -14.48 10.48 11.07
CA GLY A 511 -15.22 9.42 11.75
C GLY A 511 -16.27 9.93 12.75
N PRO A 512 -16.43 9.30 13.93
CA PRO A 512 -17.18 9.91 15.03
C PRO A 512 -16.40 11.12 15.58
N ASP A 513 -16.96 12.31 15.69
CA ASP A 513 -16.32 13.51 16.27
C ASP A 513 -16.00 13.42 17.80
N ALA A 514 -15.92 12.21 18.36
CA ALA A 514 -15.54 12.00 19.76
C ALA A 514 -14.03 12.18 19.93
N GLY A 515 -13.62 13.04 20.86
CA GLY A 515 -12.19 13.32 21.09
C GLY A 515 -11.41 12.17 21.75
N GLU A 516 -12.09 11.29 22.47
CA GLU A 516 -11.48 10.13 23.16
C GLU A 516 -12.38 8.90 23.00
N PRO A 517 -11.80 7.68 22.95
CA PRO A 517 -12.58 6.45 22.84
C PRO A 517 -13.33 6.14 24.14
N ASP A 518 -14.46 5.44 24.02
CA ASP A 518 -15.27 4.99 25.16
C ASP A 518 -15.68 3.53 24.94
N THR A 519 -15.46 2.69 25.96
CA THR A 519 -15.71 1.23 25.86
C THR A 519 -17.18 0.87 25.66
N SER A 520 -18.10 1.77 26.00
CA SER A 520 -19.54 1.60 25.84
C SER A 520 -20.10 2.29 24.60
N ARG A 521 -19.36 3.23 23.99
CA ARG A 521 -19.88 4.08 22.89
C ARG A 521 -19.09 4.03 21.59
N GLY A 522 -17.86 3.52 21.60
CA GLY A 522 -17.05 3.31 20.40
C GLY A 522 -15.75 4.12 20.36
N PRO A 523 -15.09 4.17 19.19
CA PRO A 523 -13.80 4.81 19.03
C PRO A 523 -13.87 6.34 19.03
N ALA A 524 -12.71 6.98 19.19
CA ALA A 524 -12.50 8.39 18.87
C ALA A 524 -12.50 8.64 17.34
N GLY A 525 -12.56 9.92 16.97
CA GLY A 525 -12.62 10.42 15.58
C GLY A 525 -11.31 10.71 14.90
#